data_AF-A0A1S2WXI3-F1
#
_entry.id   AF-A0A1S2WXI3-F1
#
_cell.length_a   1.000
_cell.length_b   1.000
_cell.length_c   1.000
_cell.angle_alpha   90.00
_cell.angle_beta   90.00
_cell.angle_gamma   90.00
#
_symmetry.space_group_name_H-M   'P 1'
#
loop_
_entity.id
_entity.type
_entity.pdbx_description
1 polymer ?
#
loop_
_entity_poly.entity_id
_entity_poly.type
_entity_poly.pdbx_seq_one_letter_code
_entity_poly.pdbx_strand_id
1 'polypeptide(L)' 'MLEELLSLGYKINAVTIEGKRGLNTVFKGFPIQMCHFHQKKIVHRYITKNPKLEASIELQKILNRLTKTTETRFKNKLLD' A
#
# COMPACT_ATOMS: atom_id res chain seq x y z
N MET A 1 6.80 21.27 2.24
CA MET A 1 7.15 19.83 2.29
C MET A 1 7.82 19.32 1.02
N LEU A 2 7.14 18.98 -0.09
CA LEU A 2 7.85 18.42 -1.27
C LEU A 2 8.84 19.44 -1.85
N GLU A 3 8.38 20.64 -2.20
CA GLU A 3 9.24 21.74 -2.70
C GLU A 3 10.36 22.09 -1.72
N GLU A 4 10.08 22.03 -0.43
CA GLU A 4 11.04 22.30 0.63
C GLU A 4 12.16 21.25 0.66
N LEU A 5 11.82 19.96 0.61
CA LEU A 5 12.82 18.89 0.52
C LEU A 5 13.66 19.01 -0.75
N LEU A 6 13.04 19.37 -1.88
CA LEU A 6 13.77 19.60 -3.13
C LEU A 6 14.70 20.81 -3.04
N SER A 7 14.26 21.90 -2.42
CA SER A 7 15.09 23.11 -2.19
C SER A 7 16.28 22.86 -1.27
N LEU A 8 16.16 21.91 -0.33
CA LEU A 8 17.25 21.44 0.53
C LEU A 8 18.22 20.49 -0.20
N GLY A 9 17.97 20.18 -1.47
CA GLY A 9 18.83 19.31 -2.30
C GLY A 9 18.55 17.81 -2.14
N TYR A 10 17.47 17.41 -1.49
CA TYR A 10 17.13 15.98 -1.38
C TYR A 10 16.64 15.40 -2.70
N LYS A 11 17.09 14.19 -3.01
CA LYS A 11 16.53 13.37 -4.08
C LYS A 11 15.46 12.43 -3.53
N ILE A 12 14.22 12.62 -3.97
CA ILE A 12 13.11 11.74 -3.61
C ILE A 12 13.09 10.53 -4.55
N ASN A 13 13.32 9.33 -4.00
CA ASN A 13 13.29 8.09 -4.79
C ASN A 13 11.88 7.49 -4.89
N ALA A 14 11.07 7.62 -3.84
CA ALA A 14 9.71 7.12 -3.77
C ALA A 14 8.95 7.80 -2.64
N VAL A 15 7.62 7.73 -2.69
CA VAL A 15 6.73 8.31 -1.69
C VAL A 15 5.77 7.24 -1.17
N THR A 16 5.78 7.02 0.14
CA THR A 16 4.79 6.15 0.80
C THR A 16 3.73 7.01 1.47
N ILE A 17 2.48 6.91 1.02
CA ILE A 17 1.38 7.77 1.48
C ILE A 17 0.16 6.99 1.94
N GLU A 18 -0.69 7.65 2.72
CA GLU A 18 -2.08 7.23 2.91
C GLU A 18 -2.92 7.68 1.70
N GLY A 19 -4.00 6.96 1.36
CA GLY A 19 -4.89 7.28 0.23
C GLY A 19 -5.74 8.54 0.38
N LYS A 20 -5.21 9.63 0.96
CA LYS A 20 -5.91 10.92 1.08
C LYS A 20 -6.07 11.58 -0.30
N ARG A 21 -7.26 12.16 -0.55
CA ARG A 21 -7.53 12.94 -1.77
C ARG A 21 -6.47 14.03 -1.96
N GLY A 22 -5.99 14.18 -3.20
CA GLY A 22 -5.02 15.20 -3.59
C GLY A 22 -3.55 14.80 -3.48
N LEU A 23 -3.18 13.84 -2.63
CA LEU A 23 -1.77 13.43 -2.49
C LEU A 23 -1.21 12.76 -3.75
N ASN A 24 -2.01 11.94 -4.42
CA ASN A 24 -1.62 11.32 -5.70
C ASN A 24 -1.31 12.37 -6.78
N THR A 25 -2.00 13.52 -6.75
CA THR A 25 -1.75 14.61 -7.71
C THR A 25 -0.43 15.31 -7.40
N VAL A 26 -0.16 15.61 -6.12
CA VAL A 26 1.08 16.26 -5.68
C VAL A 26 2.31 15.43 -6.01
N PHE A 27 2.24 14.11 -5.84
CA PHE A 27 3.38 13.21 -6.03
C PHE A 27 3.41 12.48 -7.38
N LYS A 28 2.60 12.91 -8.36
CA LYS A 28 2.42 12.19 -9.65
C LYS A 28 3.72 11.88 -10.40
N GLY A 29 4.77 12.68 -10.20
CA GLY A 29 6.09 12.47 -10.80
C GLY A 29 7.00 11.45 -10.10
N PHE A 30 6.57 10.87 -8.99
CA PHE A 30 7.36 9.94 -8.19
C PHE A 30 6.71 8.55 -8.12
N PRO A 31 7.49 7.48 -7.90
CA PRO A 31 6.93 6.19 -7.51
C PRO A 31 6.14 6.34 -6.20
N ILE A 32 4.84 6.07 -6.26
CA ILE A 32 3.94 6.14 -5.11
C ILE A 32 3.56 4.74 -4.66
N GLN A 33 3.65 4.49 -3.35
CA GLN A 33 3.15 3.28 -2.71
C GLN A 33 2.14 3.66 -1.61
N MET A 34 1.00 2.98 -1.55
CA MET A 34 0.15 3.11 -0.37
C MET A 34 0.81 2.41 0.82
N CYS A 35 0.85 3.09 1.96
CA CYS A 35 1.41 2.55 3.19
C CYS A 35 0.76 1.20 3.54
N HIS A 36 1.57 0.14 3.68
CA HIS A 36 1.08 -1.20 3.99
C HIS A 36 0.32 -1.28 5.31
N PHE A 37 0.67 -0.45 6.31
CA PHE A 37 -0.08 -0.35 7.56
C PHE A 37 -1.53 0.13 7.32
N HIS A 38 -1.69 1.20 6.53
CA HIS A 38 -3.01 1.72 6.17
C HIS A 38 -3.76 0.75 5.25
N GLN A 39 -3.08 0.10 4.30
CA GLN A 39 -3.68 -0.92 3.45
C GLN A 39 -4.22 -2.10 4.27
N LYS A 40 -3.46 -2.59 5.25
CA LYS A 40 -3.92 -3.64 6.19
C LYS A 40 -5.11 -3.18 7.01
N LYS A 41 -5.11 -1.94 7.49
CA LYS A 41 -6.24 -1.36 8.23
C LYS A 41 -7.50 -1.26 7.36
N ILE A 42 -7.36 -0.89 6.09
CA ILE A 42 -8.49 -0.82 5.15
C ILE A 42 -9.07 -2.21 4.90
N VAL A 43 -8.24 -3.22 4.63
CA VAL A 43 -8.74 -4.59 4.43
C VAL A 43 -9.44 -5.11 5.67
N HIS A 44 -8.84 -4.98 6.86
CA HIS A 44 -9.46 -5.36 8.13
C HIS A 44 -10.73 -4.57 8.52
N ARG A 45 -11.05 -3.47 7.82
CA ARG A 45 -12.35 -2.80 7.98
C ARG A 45 -13.47 -3.55 7.27
N TYR A 46 -13.15 -4.17 6.13
CA TYR A 46 -14.13 -4.88 5.29
C TYR A 46 -14.16 -6.39 5.57
N ILE A 47 -13.07 -6.97 6.08
CA ILE A 47 -13.03 -8.34 6.59
C ILE A 47 -12.74 -8.36 8.09
N THR A 48 -13.33 -9.29 8.83
CA THR A 48 -12.98 -9.51 10.25
C THR A 48 -11.55 -10.07 10.37
N LYS A 49 -10.93 -9.90 11.54
CA LYS A 49 -9.62 -10.50 11.85
C LYS A 49 -9.67 -12.02 11.95
N ASN A 50 -10.84 -12.62 12.16
CA ASN A 50 -11.05 -14.06 12.24
C ASN A 50 -12.13 -14.46 11.21
N PRO A 51 -11.82 -14.40 9.90
CA PRO A 51 -12.79 -14.69 8.86
C PRO A 51 -13.15 -16.18 8.84
N LYS A 52 -14.42 -16.48 8.56
CA LYS A 52 -14.90 -17.85 8.31
C LYS A 52 -15.11 -18.13 6.82
N LEU A 53 -15.34 -17.09 6.03
CA LEU A 53 -15.50 -17.20 4.58
C LEU A 53 -14.13 -17.47 3.95
N GLU A 54 -14.05 -18.49 3.09
CA GLU A 54 -12.81 -18.92 2.44
C GLU A 54 -12.10 -17.78 1.73
N ALA A 55 -12.83 -16.99 0.92
CA ALA A 55 -12.25 -15.84 0.21
C ALA A 55 -11.61 -14.80 1.16
N SER A 56 -12.20 -14.60 2.33
CA SER A 56 -11.66 -13.68 3.34
C SER A 56 -10.44 -14.25 4.06
N ILE A 57 -10.40 -15.57 4.27
CA ILE A 57 -9.23 -16.29 4.81
C ILE A 57 -8.06 -16.16 3.84
N GLU A 58 -8.29 -16.41 2.55
CA GLU A 58 -7.26 -16.27 1.51
C GLU A 58 -6.76 -14.83 1.39
N LEU A 59 -7.67 -13.85 1.35
CA LEU A 59 -7.29 -12.43 1.34
C LEU A 59 -6.44 -12.06 2.56
N GLN A 60 -6.74 -12.63 3.73
CA GLN A 60 -5.95 -12.40 4.94
C GLN A 60 -4.55 -13.03 4.84
N LYS A 61 -4.41 -14.20 4.21
CA LYS A 61 -3.10 -14.82 3.92
C LYS A 61 -2.26 -13.91 3.01
N ILE A 62 -2.86 -13.36 1.94
CA ILE A 62 -2.18 -12.41 1.04
C ILE A 62 -1.75 -11.16 1.82
N LEU A 63 -2.66 -10.57 2.60
CA LEU A 63 -2.41 -9.37 3.38
C LEU A 63 -1.29 -9.53 4.41
N ASN A 64 -1.22 -10.69 5.08
CA ASN A 64 -0.17 -10.97 6.05
C ASN A 64 1.23 -11.08 5.42
N ARG A 65 1.32 -11.30 4.10
CA ARG A 65 2.58 -11.34 3.35
C ARG A 65 2.94 -10.03 2.67
N LEU A 66 2.08 -9.01 2.72
CA LEU A 66 2.24 -7.74 2.01
C LEU A 66 3.60 -7.05 2.26
N THR A 67 4.15 -7.12 3.48
CA THR A 67 5.45 -6.52 3.82
C THR A 67 6.67 -7.39 3.49
N LYS A 68 6.44 -8.63 3.02
CA LYS A 68 7.48 -9.64 2.76
C LYS A 68 7.37 -10.24 1.35
N THR A 69 6.78 -9.50 0.43
CA THR A 69 6.54 -9.92 -0.94
C THR A 69 7.04 -8.89 -1.93
N THR A 70 7.21 -9.29 -3.19
CA THR A 70 7.45 -8.39 -4.32
C THR A 70 6.12 -8.06 -5.00
N GLU A 71 6.11 -7.01 -5.81
CA GLU A 71 4.96 -6.63 -6.63
C GLU A 71 4.47 -7.81 -7.49
N THR A 72 5.38 -8.46 -8.22
CA THR A 72 5.05 -9.60 -9.09
C THR A 72 4.38 -10.74 -8.31
N ARG A 73 4.96 -11.14 -7.17
CA ARG A 73 4.41 -12.23 -6.35
C ARG A 73 3.06 -11.85 -5.74
N PHE A 74 2.89 -10.58 -5.36
CA PHE A 74 1.63 -10.06 -4.84
C PHE A 74 0.53 -10.09 -5.91
N LYS A 75 0.83 -9.62 -7.13
CA LYS A 75 -0.09 -9.63 -8.26
C LYS A 75 -0.51 -11.06 -8.64
N ASN A 76 0.43 -11.98 -8.74
CA ASN A 76 0.11 -13.38 -9.06
C ASN A 76 -0.84 -13.96 -8.01
N LYS A 77 -0.55 -13.74 -6.71
CA LYS A 77 -1.41 -14.23 -5.63
C LYS A 77 -2.82 -13.61 -5.57
N LEU A 78 -3.04 -12.46 -6.20
CA LEU A 78 -4.36 -11.84 -6.31
C LEU A 78 -5.16 -12.34 -7.52
N LEU A 79 -4.48 -12.94 -8.51
CA LEU A 79 -5.06 -13.45 -9.74
C LEU A 79 -5.25 -14.97 -9.73
N ASP A 80 -4.61 -15.66 -8.79
CA ASP A 80 -4.82 -17.08 -8.45
C ASP A 80 -6.25 -17.31 -7.91
#